data_AF-A0A916J9S7-F1
#
_entry.id   AF-A0A916J9S7-F1
#
_cell.length_a   1.000
_cell.length_b   1.000
_cell.length_c   1.000
_cell.angle_alpha   90.00
_cell.angle_beta   90.00
_cell.angle_gamma   90.00
#
_symmetry.space_group_name_H-M   'P 1'
#
loop_
_entity.id
_entity.type
_entity.pdbx_description
1 polymer ?
#
loop_
_entity_poly.entity_id
_entity_poly.type
_entity_poly.pdbx_seq_one_letter_code
_entity_poly.pdbx_strand_id
1 'polypeptide(L)'
;MSYINLVMKQLLFIVFLLRISSLQAQPFQVSDLKTHISFLASDDLEGRGTGSLGEIRAANYIAALFKSYGLQPAGKDGSYFQTFESKISVETIPHTVTARNVIGFLDNGAEQTIVVGAHYDHLGKGFQGSSLSPDSKNQIHNGADDNASGTSGVLELAKYYAGNGVNEKHNFLFIAFSGEELGLIGSKYFTSMPTKPLSSLVAMINMDMIGRLDDAKGLVVSGWGTSPLWGKIVPPAAKKYNIAVTADSSGVGASDHTSFYLKDIPVLQFFSGGHGDYHKISDDADKINYEGVARVLGAVATVINSLDAEPGKPMFTQAGNAHKAATTSTFKVTLGVMPDYTFSGKGLRVDGVSQGRPAAVAGIQTGDIIIKLAGKDIGTIYDYMEVLGAHEKGEVVEAQYVRKGQKQTVTVRF
;
A
#
# COMPACT_ATOMS: atom_id res chain seq x y z
N MET A 1 -61.80 7.57 30.90
CA MET A 1 -61.28 6.88 29.68
C MET A 1 -60.43 7.76 28.75
N SER A 2 -60.22 9.06 29.03
CA SER A 2 -59.55 10.00 28.10
C SER A 2 -58.06 10.26 28.42
N TYR A 3 -57.65 10.27 29.70
CA TYR A 3 -56.26 10.59 30.08
C TYR A 3 -55.25 9.45 29.88
N ILE A 4 -55.66 8.20 30.09
CA ILE A 4 -54.78 7.03 29.96
C ILE A 4 -54.36 6.81 28.49
N ASN A 5 -55.25 7.10 27.54
CA ASN A 5 -54.96 6.96 26.11
C ASN A 5 -54.00 8.03 25.58
N LEU A 6 -53.93 9.20 26.20
CA LEU A 6 -53.01 10.27 25.79
C LEU A 6 -51.58 9.98 26.26
N VAL A 7 -51.42 9.52 27.50
CA VAL A 7 -50.11 9.15 28.07
C VAL A 7 -49.56 7.90 27.39
N MET A 8 -50.41 6.92 27.03
CA MET A 8 -49.97 5.70 26.35
C MET A 8 -49.55 5.95 24.89
N LYS A 9 -50.18 6.92 24.19
CA LYS A 9 -49.75 7.37 22.86
C LYS A 9 -48.44 8.17 22.89
N GLN A 10 -48.21 8.97 23.92
CA GLN A 10 -46.93 9.69 24.10
C GLN A 10 -45.79 8.73 24.48
N LEU A 11 -46.03 7.70 25.30
CA LEU A 11 -45.03 6.68 25.61
C LEU A 11 -44.64 5.84 24.38
N LEU A 12 -45.61 5.46 23.53
CA LEU A 12 -45.36 4.73 22.28
C LEU A 12 -44.58 5.59 21.26
N PHE A 13 -44.76 6.91 21.24
CA PHE A 13 -44.01 7.81 20.38
C PHE A 13 -42.56 8.03 20.87
N ILE A 14 -42.34 8.04 22.19
CA ILE A 14 -41.00 8.16 22.80
C ILE A 14 -40.21 6.85 22.64
N VAL A 15 -40.86 5.69 22.71
CA VAL A 15 -40.22 4.38 22.42
C VAL A 15 -39.89 4.22 20.93
N PHE A 16 -40.65 4.85 20.02
CA PHE A 16 -40.34 4.88 18.58
C PHE A 16 -39.17 5.83 18.26
N LEU A 17 -39.01 6.93 19.01
CA LEU A 17 -37.89 7.87 18.86
C LEU A 17 -36.57 7.36 19.50
N LEU A 18 -36.63 6.42 20.45
CA LEU A 18 -35.44 5.85 21.10
C LEU A 18 -34.86 4.60 20.40
N ARG A 19 -35.43 4.18 19.25
CA ARG A 19 -34.89 3.11 18.40
C ARG A 19 -34.23 3.58 17.09
N ILE A 20 -34.00 4.88 16.94
CA ILE A 20 -32.96 5.38 16.02
C ILE A 20 -31.71 5.60 16.87
N SER A 21 -31.27 4.55 17.56
CA SER A 21 -29.84 4.42 17.82
C SER A 21 -29.24 4.32 16.43
N SER A 22 -28.62 5.40 15.97
CA SER A 22 -27.70 5.35 14.85
C SER A 22 -26.66 4.28 15.18
N LEU A 23 -26.95 3.03 14.81
CA LEU A 23 -25.90 2.15 14.32
C LEU A 23 -25.33 2.93 13.14
N GLN A 24 -24.33 3.77 13.40
CA GLN A 24 -23.33 4.00 12.40
C GLN A 24 -22.72 2.61 12.19
N ALA A 25 -23.29 1.85 11.25
CA ALA A 25 -22.57 0.76 10.64
C ALA A 25 -21.22 1.37 10.25
N GLN A 26 -20.13 0.84 10.81
CA GLN A 26 -18.84 1.19 10.25
C GLN A 26 -18.90 0.84 8.76
N PRO A 27 -18.54 1.77 7.85
CA PRO A 27 -18.73 1.55 6.42
C PRO A 27 -17.95 0.33 5.91
N PHE A 28 -16.93 -0.11 6.65
CA PHE A 28 -16.08 -1.25 6.34
C PHE A 28 -16.18 -2.29 7.46
N GLN A 29 -16.62 -3.50 7.11
CA GLN A 29 -16.87 -4.57 8.09
C GLN A 29 -15.63 -5.44 8.23
N VAL A 30 -15.19 -5.68 9.47
CA VAL A 30 -14.05 -6.57 9.77
C VAL A 30 -14.26 -7.98 9.23
N SER A 31 -15.50 -8.47 9.18
CA SER A 31 -15.82 -9.78 8.60
C SER A 31 -15.52 -9.86 7.10
N ASP A 32 -15.79 -8.78 6.37
CA ASP A 32 -15.57 -8.71 4.92
C ASP A 32 -14.08 -8.62 4.64
N LEU A 33 -13.36 -7.76 5.38
CA LEU A 33 -11.90 -7.69 5.35
C LEU A 33 -11.24 -9.04 5.67
N LYS A 34 -11.70 -9.73 6.70
CA LYS A 34 -11.18 -11.06 7.04
C LYS A 34 -11.44 -12.06 5.93
N THR A 35 -12.60 -11.99 5.28
CA THR A 35 -12.93 -12.87 4.14
C THR A 35 -11.99 -12.62 2.97
N HIS A 36 -11.81 -11.36 2.56
CA HIS A 36 -10.98 -10.99 1.42
C HIS A 36 -9.49 -11.30 1.68
N ILE A 37 -8.95 -10.85 2.82
CA ILE A 37 -7.54 -11.03 3.15
C ILE A 37 -7.21 -12.51 3.34
N SER A 38 -8.06 -13.28 4.05
CA SER A 38 -7.78 -14.71 4.26
C SER A 38 -7.82 -15.51 2.96
N PHE A 39 -8.72 -15.16 2.02
CA PHE A 39 -8.74 -15.81 0.71
C PHE A 39 -7.51 -15.43 -0.12
N LEU A 40 -7.23 -14.14 -0.22
CA LEU A 40 -6.11 -13.64 -1.01
C LEU A 40 -4.77 -14.20 -0.48
N ALA A 41 -4.62 -14.28 0.83
CA ALA A 41 -3.44 -14.82 1.51
C ALA A 41 -3.55 -16.32 1.85
N SER A 42 -4.35 -17.09 1.10
CA SER A 42 -4.45 -18.53 1.29
C SER A 42 -3.42 -19.30 0.46
N ASP A 43 -2.99 -20.45 0.97
CA ASP A 43 -2.12 -21.38 0.26
C ASP A 43 -2.69 -21.82 -1.10
N ASP A 44 -4.02 -21.81 -1.27
CA ASP A 44 -4.71 -22.10 -2.53
C ASP A 44 -4.34 -21.12 -3.66
N LEU A 45 -3.89 -19.92 -3.31
CA LEU A 45 -3.40 -18.91 -4.24
C LEU A 45 -1.88 -18.94 -4.42
N GLU A 46 -1.18 -19.90 -3.80
CA GLU A 46 0.24 -20.20 -4.03
C GLU A 46 1.16 -18.96 -3.98
N GLY A 47 0.81 -17.98 -3.15
CA GLY A 47 1.51 -16.72 -2.96
C GLY A 47 1.42 -15.71 -4.11
N ARG A 48 0.49 -15.91 -5.05
CA ARG A 48 0.14 -14.93 -6.10
C ARG A 48 1.32 -14.43 -6.94
N GLY A 49 2.31 -15.29 -7.19
CA GLY A 49 3.47 -14.97 -8.03
C GLY A 49 3.06 -14.46 -9.41
N THR A 50 3.70 -13.42 -9.93
CA THR A 50 3.31 -12.80 -11.20
C THR A 50 3.26 -13.83 -12.34
N GLY A 51 2.14 -13.89 -13.05
CA GLY A 51 1.89 -14.84 -14.15
C GLY A 51 1.55 -16.27 -13.71
N SER A 52 1.53 -16.57 -12.41
CA SER A 52 1.24 -17.92 -11.88
C SER A 52 -0.25 -18.28 -11.92
N LEU A 53 -0.56 -19.56 -11.70
CA LEU A 53 -1.95 -20.02 -11.51
C LEU A 53 -2.61 -19.38 -10.28
N GLY A 54 -1.84 -19.17 -9.22
CA GLY A 54 -2.27 -18.49 -8.01
C GLY A 54 -2.72 -17.05 -8.26
N GLU A 55 -1.92 -16.29 -9.01
CA GLU A 55 -2.29 -14.94 -9.46
C GLU A 55 -3.53 -14.96 -10.38
N ILE A 56 -3.66 -15.94 -11.29
CA ILE A 56 -4.86 -16.09 -12.13
C ILE A 56 -6.11 -16.30 -11.28
N ARG A 57 -6.04 -17.14 -10.24
CA ARG A 57 -7.17 -17.36 -9.31
C ARG A 57 -7.51 -16.08 -8.55
N ALA A 58 -6.52 -15.36 -8.04
CA ALA A 58 -6.71 -14.07 -7.39
C ALA A 58 -7.38 -13.04 -8.33
N ALA A 59 -6.90 -12.94 -9.57
CA ALA A 59 -7.46 -12.03 -10.56
C ALA A 59 -8.94 -12.32 -10.87
N ASN A 60 -9.29 -13.60 -11.01
CA ASN A 60 -10.68 -14.02 -11.24
C ASN A 60 -11.57 -13.72 -10.04
N TYR A 61 -11.06 -13.91 -8.82
CA TYR A 61 -11.76 -13.55 -7.60
C TYR A 61 -12.09 -12.05 -7.55
N ILE A 62 -11.10 -11.20 -7.80
CA ILE A 62 -11.26 -9.74 -7.82
C ILE A 62 -12.27 -9.32 -8.90
N ALA A 63 -12.13 -9.85 -10.12
CA ALA A 63 -13.05 -9.55 -11.22
C ALA A 63 -14.49 -10.00 -10.93
N ALA A 64 -14.67 -11.15 -10.28
CA ALA A 64 -15.98 -11.65 -9.88
C ALA A 64 -16.64 -10.72 -8.84
N LEU A 65 -15.86 -10.23 -7.88
CA LEU A 65 -16.34 -9.27 -6.88
C LEU A 65 -16.69 -7.93 -7.51
N PHE A 66 -15.83 -7.34 -8.34
CA PHE A 66 -16.14 -6.12 -9.09
C PHE A 66 -17.44 -6.25 -9.87
N LYS A 67 -17.63 -7.37 -10.58
CA LYS A 67 -18.88 -7.67 -11.28
C LYS A 67 -20.08 -7.76 -10.32
N SER A 68 -19.91 -8.41 -9.17
CA SER A 68 -20.99 -8.56 -8.17
C SER A 68 -21.39 -7.23 -7.52
N TYR A 69 -20.45 -6.29 -7.43
CA TYR A 69 -20.68 -4.94 -6.93
C TYR A 69 -21.30 -4.01 -8.00
N GLY A 70 -21.44 -4.48 -9.24
CA GLY A 70 -22.05 -3.71 -10.33
C GLY A 70 -21.09 -2.81 -11.10
N LEU A 71 -19.78 -2.93 -10.89
CA LEU A 71 -18.79 -2.21 -11.70
C LEU A 71 -18.83 -2.71 -13.14
N GLN A 72 -18.45 -1.85 -14.07
CA GLN A 72 -18.24 -2.20 -15.47
C GLN A 72 -16.81 -2.70 -15.70
N PRO A 73 -16.60 -3.66 -16.61
CA PRO A 73 -15.25 -4.03 -17.02
C PRO A 73 -14.55 -2.87 -17.75
N ALA A 74 -13.30 -2.56 -17.35
CA ALA A 74 -12.49 -1.52 -17.99
C ALA A 74 -11.07 -2.00 -18.35
N GLY A 75 -10.92 -3.29 -18.58
CA GLY A 75 -9.75 -3.91 -19.20
C GLY A 75 -9.87 -3.99 -20.73
N LYS A 76 -9.09 -4.88 -21.34
CA LYS A 76 -9.07 -5.07 -22.80
C LYS A 76 -10.31 -5.85 -23.26
N ASP A 77 -10.80 -5.53 -24.46
CA ASP A 77 -11.86 -6.26 -25.16
C ASP A 77 -13.16 -6.43 -24.34
N GLY A 78 -13.51 -5.43 -23.51
CA GLY A 78 -14.70 -5.46 -22.65
C GLY A 78 -14.61 -6.41 -21.46
N SER A 79 -13.39 -6.87 -21.12
CA SER A 79 -13.13 -7.70 -19.93
C SER A 79 -12.64 -6.85 -18.75
N TYR A 80 -12.58 -7.44 -17.55
CA TYR A 80 -11.91 -6.82 -16.39
C TYR A 80 -10.39 -6.88 -16.49
N PHE A 81 -9.82 -7.56 -17.48
CA PHE A 81 -8.40 -7.88 -17.52
C PHE A 81 -7.66 -7.01 -18.54
N GLN A 82 -6.64 -6.30 -18.09
CA GLN A 82 -5.63 -5.70 -18.96
C GLN A 82 -4.40 -6.61 -18.95
N THR A 83 -4.34 -7.53 -19.90
CA THR A 83 -3.26 -8.52 -20.03
C THR A 83 -2.09 -7.97 -20.83
N PHE A 84 -0.86 -8.30 -20.43
CA PHE A 84 0.36 -7.94 -21.16
C PHE A 84 1.45 -8.98 -20.94
N GLU A 85 2.36 -9.11 -21.91
CA GLU A 85 3.54 -9.95 -21.76
C GLU A 85 4.60 -9.24 -20.91
N SER A 86 5.20 -9.97 -19.97
CA SER A 86 6.34 -9.51 -19.20
C SER A 86 7.43 -10.56 -19.17
N LYS A 87 8.68 -10.09 -19.14
CA LYS A 87 9.85 -10.95 -18.91
C LYS A 87 10.19 -10.93 -17.44
N ILE A 88 10.06 -12.07 -16.79
CA ILE A 88 10.40 -12.27 -15.39
C ILE A 88 11.64 -13.14 -15.28
N SER A 89 12.33 -13.08 -14.14
CA SER A 89 13.46 -13.95 -13.84
C SER A 89 13.04 -14.97 -12.78
N VAL A 90 13.14 -16.25 -13.11
CA VAL A 90 12.90 -17.35 -12.17
C VAL A 90 14.24 -18.05 -11.99
N GLU A 91 14.81 -17.97 -10.78
CA GLU A 91 16.16 -18.48 -10.52
C GLU A 91 17.21 -18.01 -11.52
N THR A 92 17.20 -16.73 -11.89
CA THR A 92 18.09 -16.11 -12.90
C THR A 92 17.83 -16.51 -14.35
N ILE A 93 16.85 -17.37 -14.61
CA ILE A 93 16.45 -17.77 -15.96
C ILE A 93 15.29 -16.87 -16.42
N PRO A 94 15.40 -16.20 -17.57
CA PRO A 94 14.33 -15.36 -18.09
C PRO A 94 13.17 -16.20 -18.62
N HIS A 95 11.95 -15.87 -18.21
CA HIS A 95 10.71 -16.44 -18.71
C HIS A 95 9.79 -15.32 -19.20
N THR A 96 9.06 -15.58 -20.29
CA THR A 96 7.94 -14.72 -20.68
C THR A 96 6.68 -15.25 -20.02
N VAL A 97 5.97 -14.38 -19.30
CA VAL A 97 4.68 -14.68 -18.68
C VAL A 97 3.64 -13.66 -19.12
N THR A 98 2.36 -14.02 -19.00
CA THR A 98 1.26 -13.06 -19.17
C THR A 98 0.84 -12.55 -17.80
N ALA A 99 1.19 -11.29 -17.52
CA ALA A 99 0.71 -10.54 -16.37
C ALA A 99 -0.67 -9.91 -16.69
N ARG A 100 -1.45 -9.56 -15.66
CA ARG A 100 -2.79 -8.98 -15.86
C ARG A 100 -3.18 -8.01 -14.75
N ASN A 101 -3.44 -6.76 -15.08
CA ASN A 101 -4.15 -5.87 -14.16
C ASN A 101 -5.65 -6.23 -14.18
N VAL A 102 -6.32 -6.09 -13.03
CA VAL A 102 -7.78 -6.23 -12.91
C VAL A 102 -8.39 -4.85 -12.71
N ILE A 103 -9.30 -4.45 -13.61
CA ILE A 103 -9.79 -3.07 -13.70
C ILE A 103 -11.32 -3.07 -13.71
N GLY A 104 -11.91 -2.50 -12.67
CA GLY A 104 -13.34 -2.22 -12.57
C GLY A 104 -13.62 -0.72 -12.63
N PHE A 105 -14.70 -0.33 -13.32
CA PHE A 105 -15.09 1.06 -13.50
C PHE A 105 -16.49 1.32 -12.93
N LEU A 106 -16.60 2.32 -12.07
CA LEU A 106 -17.90 2.84 -11.61
C LEU A 106 -18.17 4.14 -12.37
N ASP A 107 -19.17 4.10 -13.24
CA ASP A 107 -19.59 5.22 -14.06
C ASP A 107 -20.69 6.03 -13.36
N ASN A 108 -20.33 7.23 -12.91
CA ASN A 108 -21.25 8.19 -12.29
C ASN A 108 -21.71 9.28 -13.28
N GLY A 109 -21.40 9.11 -14.58
CA GLY A 109 -21.68 10.08 -15.62
C GLY A 109 -20.77 11.32 -15.59
N ALA A 110 -19.63 11.23 -14.90
CA ALA A 110 -18.70 12.35 -14.75
C ALA A 110 -17.67 12.41 -15.89
N GLU A 111 -17.05 13.58 -16.09
CA GLU A 111 -15.95 13.74 -17.06
C GLU A 111 -14.60 13.24 -16.50
N GLN A 112 -14.46 13.25 -15.17
CA GLN A 112 -13.21 13.04 -14.47
C GLN A 112 -13.27 11.78 -13.60
N THR A 113 -12.12 11.13 -13.39
CA THR A 113 -12.03 9.82 -12.73
C THR A 113 -10.99 9.81 -11.62
N ILE A 114 -11.37 9.32 -10.44
CA ILE A 114 -10.46 9.01 -9.33
C ILE A 114 -9.97 7.57 -9.50
N VAL A 115 -8.66 7.34 -9.42
CA VAL A 115 -8.09 5.99 -9.43
C VAL A 115 -7.87 5.54 -7.99
N VAL A 116 -8.32 4.33 -7.66
CA VAL A 116 -8.07 3.66 -6.38
C VAL A 116 -7.41 2.33 -6.69
N GLY A 117 -6.27 2.02 -6.08
CA GLY A 117 -5.60 0.76 -6.36
C GLY A 117 -4.62 0.26 -5.32
N ALA A 118 -4.15 -0.95 -5.59
CA ALA A 118 -3.19 -1.72 -4.84
C ALA A 118 -2.67 -2.82 -5.77
N HIS A 119 -1.48 -3.37 -5.52
CA HIS A 119 -1.09 -4.59 -6.21
C HIS A 119 -1.68 -5.82 -5.53
N TYR A 120 -1.96 -6.85 -6.32
CA TYR A 120 -2.51 -8.11 -5.83
C TYR A 120 -1.57 -9.30 -6.03
N ASP A 121 -0.47 -9.13 -6.76
CA ASP A 121 0.58 -10.13 -6.80
C ASP A 121 1.39 -10.12 -5.49
N HIS A 122 2.14 -11.20 -5.28
CA HIS A 122 3.18 -11.29 -4.25
C HIS A 122 4.29 -12.26 -4.75
N LEU A 123 5.18 -12.73 -3.86
CA LEU A 123 6.39 -13.46 -4.22
C LEU A 123 6.19 -14.93 -4.67
N GLY A 124 4.95 -15.43 -4.68
CA GLY A 124 4.65 -16.81 -5.06
C GLY A 124 5.35 -17.84 -4.17
N LYS A 125 6.06 -18.77 -4.81
CA LYS A 125 6.87 -19.80 -4.14
C LYS A 125 8.34 -19.40 -3.90
N GLY A 126 8.64 -18.09 -3.92
CA GLY A 126 9.97 -17.55 -3.64
C GLY A 126 11.01 -17.71 -4.76
N PHE A 127 10.60 -18.11 -5.97
CA PHE A 127 11.52 -18.30 -7.11
C PHE A 127 11.81 -17.02 -7.90
N GLN A 128 10.98 -15.99 -7.75
CA GLN A 128 11.08 -14.72 -8.48
C GLN A 128 12.03 -13.70 -7.81
N GLY A 129 12.59 -14.05 -6.64
CA GLY A 129 13.51 -13.20 -5.87
C GLY A 129 12.84 -12.52 -4.68
N SER A 130 13.53 -11.53 -4.10
CA SER A 130 13.04 -10.61 -3.07
C SER A 130 12.63 -11.20 -1.70
N SER A 131 12.55 -12.53 -1.55
CA SER A 131 12.27 -13.15 -0.26
C SER A 131 13.33 -12.83 0.80
N LEU A 132 12.87 -12.50 2.01
CA LEU A 132 13.69 -12.27 3.19
C LEU A 132 13.70 -13.47 4.14
N SER A 133 13.01 -14.56 3.78
CA SER A 133 13.05 -15.82 4.53
C SER A 133 14.31 -16.63 4.15
N PRO A 134 15.05 -17.19 5.12
CA PRO A 134 16.10 -18.18 4.84
C PRO A 134 15.51 -19.41 4.13
N ASP A 135 16.21 -19.91 3.09
CA ASP A 135 15.87 -21.15 2.38
C ASP A 135 14.40 -21.29 1.95
N SER A 136 13.80 -20.18 1.51
CA SER A 136 12.36 -20.04 1.23
C SER A 136 11.90 -20.51 -0.16
N LYS A 137 12.81 -21.08 -0.96
CA LYS A 137 12.46 -21.62 -2.28
C LYS A 137 11.44 -22.73 -2.13
N ASN A 138 10.44 -22.72 -3.02
CA ASN A 138 9.30 -23.65 -3.00
C ASN A 138 8.38 -23.52 -1.76
N GLN A 139 8.55 -22.46 -0.95
CA GLN A 139 7.65 -22.16 0.16
C GLN A 139 6.71 -21.03 -0.24
N ILE A 140 5.45 -21.13 0.19
CA ILE A 140 4.41 -20.16 -0.16
C ILE A 140 4.64 -18.87 0.64
N HIS A 141 4.66 -17.74 -0.05
CA HIS A 141 4.65 -16.42 0.54
C HIS A 141 3.22 -15.91 0.45
N ASN A 142 2.45 -15.98 1.53
CA ASN A 142 1.03 -15.66 1.48
C ASN A 142 0.75 -14.16 1.33
N GLY A 143 1.64 -13.28 1.79
CA GLY A 143 1.52 -11.85 1.51
C GLY A 143 0.22 -11.25 2.03
N ALA A 144 -0.09 -11.51 3.31
CA ALA A 144 -1.32 -11.06 3.94
C ALA A 144 -1.36 -9.55 4.15
N ASP A 145 -0.27 -8.96 4.64
CA ASP A 145 -0.14 -7.51 4.65
C ASP A 145 0.27 -7.02 3.25
N ASP A 146 1.18 -7.74 2.61
CA ASP A 146 1.82 -7.38 1.34
C ASP A 146 1.38 -8.29 0.16
N ASN A 147 0.37 -7.93 -0.64
CA ASN A 147 -0.54 -6.80 -0.45
C ASN A 147 -2.00 -7.22 -0.53
N ALA A 148 -2.33 -8.36 0.11
CA ALA A 148 -3.73 -8.75 0.29
C ALA A 148 -4.52 -7.71 1.10
N SER A 149 -3.88 -7.00 2.04
CA SER A 149 -4.51 -5.95 2.83
C SER A 149 -4.95 -4.75 1.97
N GLY A 150 -4.08 -4.22 1.11
CA GLY A 150 -4.40 -3.11 0.19
C GLY A 150 -5.38 -3.53 -0.90
N THR A 151 -5.20 -4.73 -1.47
CA THR A 151 -6.16 -5.29 -2.44
C THR A 151 -7.56 -5.43 -1.83
N SER A 152 -7.65 -5.90 -0.58
CA SER A 152 -8.93 -5.96 0.15
C SER A 152 -9.51 -4.56 0.40
N GLY A 153 -8.65 -3.56 0.60
CA GLY A 153 -9.05 -2.16 0.65
C GLY A 153 -9.69 -1.67 -0.65
N VAL A 154 -9.13 -2.03 -1.81
CA VAL A 154 -9.72 -1.71 -3.12
C VAL A 154 -11.09 -2.37 -3.27
N LEU A 155 -11.22 -3.65 -2.88
CA LEU A 155 -12.49 -4.39 -2.95
C LEU A 155 -13.57 -3.75 -2.08
N GLU A 156 -13.23 -3.39 -0.83
CA GLU A 156 -14.18 -2.80 0.11
C GLU A 156 -14.56 -1.36 -0.26
N LEU A 157 -13.62 -0.56 -0.77
CA LEU A 157 -13.94 0.77 -1.31
C LEU A 157 -14.83 0.67 -2.56
N ALA A 158 -14.56 -0.29 -3.46
CA ALA A 158 -15.41 -0.53 -4.63
C ALA A 158 -16.84 -0.90 -4.23
N LYS A 159 -16.99 -1.82 -3.26
CA LYS A 159 -18.28 -2.21 -2.67
C LYS A 159 -18.99 -1.01 -2.03
N TYR A 160 -18.25 -0.20 -1.27
CA TYR A 160 -18.78 0.98 -0.60
C TYR A 160 -19.32 2.00 -1.61
N TYR A 161 -18.52 2.42 -2.59
CA TYR A 161 -18.93 3.45 -3.55
C TYR A 161 -20.04 2.97 -4.48
N ALA A 162 -20.02 1.70 -4.91
CA ALA A 162 -21.11 1.17 -5.73
C ALA A 162 -22.44 0.98 -4.96
N GLY A 163 -22.38 0.85 -3.63
CA GLY A 163 -23.53 0.51 -2.78
C GLY A 163 -24.02 1.62 -1.84
N ASN A 164 -23.38 2.79 -1.81
CA ASN A 164 -23.68 3.84 -0.83
C ASN A 164 -24.93 4.69 -1.18
N GLY A 165 -25.49 4.55 -2.38
CA GLY A 165 -26.66 5.32 -2.84
C GLY A 165 -26.37 6.81 -3.13
N VAL A 166 -25.10 7.19 -3.26
CA VAL A 166 -24.64 8.52 -3.65
C VAL A 166 -24.18 8.44 -5.11
N ASN A 167 -24.46 9.48 -5.89
CA ASN A 167 -23.86 9.65 -7.22
C ASN A 167 -22.72 10.66 -7.07
N GLU A 168 -21.50 10.16 -6.90
CA GLU A 168 -20.31 11.00 -6.73
C GLU A 168 -20.07 11.89 -7.95
N LYS A 169 -19.32 12.99 -7.75
CA LYS A 169 -19.03 13.95 -8.83
C LYS A 169 -17.97 13.45 -9.80
N HIS A 170 -17.24 12.40 -9.44
CA HIS A 170 -16.25 11.72 -10.25
C HIS A 170 -16.66 10.27 -10.50
N ASN A 171 -16.15 9.72 -11.60
CA ASN A 171 -16.13 8.28 -11.80
C ASN A 171 -15.01 7.65 -10.96
N PHE A 172 -15.07 6.34 -10.79
CA PHE A 172 -13.99 5.59 -10.14
C PHE A 172 -13.41 4.53 -11.05
N LEU A 173 -12.08 4.42 -11.03
CA LEU A 173 -11.34 3.32 -11.62
C LEU A 173 -10.63 2.55 -10.52
N PHE A 174 -11.15 1.36 -10.20
CA PHE A 174 -10.56 0.46 -9.22
C PHE A 174 -9.60 -0.49 -9.91
N ILE A 175 -8.34 -0.50 -9.50
CA ILE A 175 -7.29 -1.28 -10.15
C ILE A 175 -6.55 -2.16 -9.14
N ALA A 176 -6.51 -3.45 -9.42
CA ALA A 176 -5.57 -4.38 -8.80
C ALA A 176 -4.40 -4.62 -9.77
N PHE A 177 -3.19 -4.17 -9.42
CA PHE A 177 -2.01 -4.26 -10.27
C PHE A 177 -1.28 -5.59 -10.14
N SER A 178 -0.72 -6.07 -11.25
CA SER A 178 0.10 -7.29 -11.32
C SER A 178 1.57 -6.96 -11.53
N GLY A 179 2.46 -7.67 -10.84
CA GLY A 179 3.90 -7.58 -10.93
C GLY A 179 4.51 -6.32 -10.33
N GLU A 180 3.91 -5.81 -9.24
CA GLU A 180 4.53 -4.75 -8.44
C GLU A 180 5.88 -5.19 -7.90
N GLU A 181 5.94 -6.41 -7.37
CA GLU A 181 7.10 -7.04 -6.73
C GLU A 181 8.32 -7.18 -7.65
N LEU A 182 8.05 -7.13 -8.96
CA LEU A 182 9.03 -7.23 -10.03
C LEU A 182 9.41 -5.87 -10.61
N GLY A 183 9.07 -4.79 -9.90
CA GLY A 183 9.41 -3.42 -10.24
C GLY A 183 8.28 -2.67 -10.94
N LEU A 184 7.07 -2.71 -10.37
CA LEU A 184 5.90 -1.90 -10.76
C LEU A 184 5.41 -2.19 -12.19
N ILE A 185 5.55 -3.42 -12.68
CA ILE A 185 5.35 -3.68 -14.12
C ILE A 185 3.89 -3.41 -14.55
N GLY A 186 2.92 -3.73 -13.68
CA GLY A 186 1.49 -3.56 -13.95
C GLY A 186 1.07 -2.10 -14.00
N SER A 187 1.43 -1.30 -12.99
CA SER A 187 1.12 0.12 -12.99
C SER A 187 1.89 0.88 -14.08
N LYS A 188 3.15 0.53 -14.38
CA LYS A 188 3.91 1.08 -15.52
C LYS A 188 3.25 0.76 -16.86
N TYR A 189 2.76 -0.47 -17.02
CA TYR A 189 2.03 -0.86 -18.21
C TYR A 189 0.73 -0.05 -18.35
N PHE A 190 -0.07 0.01 -17.27
CA PHE A 190 -1.31 0.78 -17.27
C PHE A 190 -1.07 2.24 -17.65
N THR A 191 -0.11 2.93 -17.03
CA THR A 191 0.12 4.36 -17.34
C THR A 191 0.78 4.59 -18.70
N SER A 192 1.30 3.56 -19.36
CA SER A 192 1.80 3.63 -20.74
C SER A 192 0.73 3.29 -21.78
N MET A 193 -0.21 2.39 -21.42
CA MET A 193 -1.30 1.91 -22.27
C MET A 193 -2.64 1.99 -21.51
N PRO A 194 -3.11 3.20 -21.15
CA PRO A 194 -4.20 3.34 -20.19
C PRO A 194 -5.55 3.03 -20.86
N THR A 195 -6.47 2.44 -20.09
CA THR A 195 -7.83 2.12 -20.58
C THR A 195 -8.80 3.29 -20.49
N LYS A 196 -8.36 4.38 -19.85
CA LYS A 196 -8.99 5.71 -19.85
C LYS A 196 -7.92 6.77 -20.12
N PRO A 197 -8.23 7.91 -20.77
CA PRO A 197 -7.24 8.95 -21.00
C PRO A 197 -6.61 9.41 -19.68
N LEU A 198 -5.27 9.49 -19.59
CA LEU A 198 -4.60 10.01 -18.38
C LEU A 198 -5.07 11.43 -18.04
N SER A 199 -5.40 12.22 -19.06
CA SER A 199 -5.98 13.55 -18.93
C SER A 199 -7.37 13.57 -18.28
N SER A 200 -8.04 12.43 -18.08
CA SER A 200 -9.28 12.32 -17.30
C SER A 200 -9.04 11.96 -15.83
N LEU A 201 -7.86 11.46 -15.48
CA LEU A 201 -7.53 11.02 -14.12
C LEU A 201 -7.21 12.22 -13.23
N VAL A 202 -7.81 12.30 -12.04
CA VAL A 202 -7.63 13.45 -11.14
C VAL A 202 -6.59 13.20 -10.06
N ALA A 203 -6.51 11.97 -9.56
CA ALA A 203 -5.51 11.51 -8.61
C ALA A 203 -5.45 9.98 -8.62
N MET A 204 -4.35 9.43 -8.11
CA MET A 204 -4.23 8.02 -7.75
C MET A 204 -4.11 7.86 -6.23
N ILE A 205 -5.03 7.09 -5.66
CA ILE A 205 -5.08 6.72 -4.26
C ILE A 205 -4.63 5.27 -4.15
N ASN A 206 -3.40 5.05 -3.68
CA ASN A 206 -2.79 3.73 -3.59
C ASN A 206 -2.76 3.24 -2.13
N MET A 207 -2.95 1.94 -1.95
CA MET A 207 -2.85 1.28 -0.65
C MET A 207 -1.86 0.12 -0.76
N ASP A 208 -0.89 0.10 0.15
CA ASP A 208 0.09 -0.96 0.22
C ASP A 208 0.44 -1.24 1.67
N MET A 209 0.31 -2.50 2.10
CA MET A 209 0.57 -2.92 3.48
C MET A 209 -0.18 -2.04 4.50
N ILE A 210 -1.51 -2.10 4.49
CA ILE A 210 -2.40 -1.36 5.40
C ILE A 210 -2.91 -2.22 6.58
N GLY A 211 -2.45 -3.46 6.68
CA GLY A 211 -2.85 -4.50 7.60
C GLY A 211 -2.19 -4.47 8.97
N ARG A 212 -1.14 -3.67 9.16
CA ARG A 212 -0.31 -3.67 10.38
C ARG A 212 -0.30 -2.34 11.11
N LEU A 213 -1.40 -1.58 10.98
CA LEU A 213 -1.57 -0.30 11.67
C LEU A 213 -1.33 -0.46 13.18
N ASP A 214 -0.31 0.25 13.65
CA ASP A 214 0.06 0.38 15.05
C ASP A 214 -0.19 1.82 15.50
N ASP A 215 -0.89 2.01 16.62
CA ASP A 215 -1.31 3.36 17.06
C ASP A 215 -0.12 4.25 17.46
N ALA A 216 1.04 3.66 17.83
CA ALA A 216 2.25 4.42 18.16
C ALA A 216 3.06 4.80 16.92
N LYS A 217 3.09 3.93 15.89
CA LYS A 217 3.76 4.22 14.60
C LYS A 217 2.91 5.11 13.68
N GLY A 218 1.59 4.93 13.70
CA GLY A 218 0.64 5.62 12.83
C GLY A 218 0.70 5.14 11.38
N LEU A 219 0.15 5.95 10.48
CA LEU A 219 0.07 5.71 9.05
C LEU A 219 1.04 6.63 8.29
N VAL A 220 1.87 6.06 7.44
CA VAL A 220 2.70 6.82 6.51
C VAL A 220 1.88 7.15 5.28
N VAL A 221 1.90 8.41 4.89
CA VAL A 221 1.24 8.91 3.69
C VAL A 221 2.28 9.54 2.77
N SER A 222 2.73 8.77 1.78
CA SER A 222 3.61 9.23 0.70
C SER A 222 2.81 9.92 -0.41
N GLY A 223 3.50 10.67 -1.28
CA GLY A 223 2.86 11.49 -2.30
C GLY A 223 2.37 12.85 -1.78
N TRP A 224 2.63 13.19 -0.51
CA TRP A 224 2.10 14.40 0.12
C TRP A 224 2.50 15.69 -0.61
N GLY A 225 3.70 15.72 -1.20
CA GLY A 225 4.21 16.86 -1.95
C GLY A 225 3.70 16.96 -3.38
N THR A 226 2.79 16.07 -3.80
CA THR A 226 2.26 16.05 -5.18
C THR A 226 1.02 16.91 -5.38
N SER A 227 0.41 17.40 -4.31
CA SER A 227 -0.61 18.45 -4.35
C SER A 227 -0.73 19.17 -3.01
N PRO A 228 -0.90 20.51 -2.98
CA PRO A 228 -1.20 21.22 -1.73
C PRO A 228 -2.58 20.88 -1.16
N LEU A 229 -3.47 20.23 -1.92
CA LEU A 229 -4.77 19.77 -1.43
C LEU A 229 -4.62 18.76 -0.28
N TRP A 230 -3.59 17.90 -0.32
CA TRP A 230 -3.37 16.83 0.64
C TRP A 230 -3.26 17.33 2.08
N GLY A 231 -2.57 18.46 2.27
CA GLY A 231 -2.46 19.12 3.58
C GLY A 231 -3.80 19.58 4.17
N LYS A 232 -4.82 19.80 3.34
CA LYS A 232 -6.16 20.19 3.77
C LYS A 232 -7.06 19.00 4.10
N ILE A 233 -6.94 17.92 3.33
CA ILE A 233 -7.92 16.81 3.39
C ILE A 233 -7.44 15.60 4.19
N VAL A 234 -6.14 15.31 4.21
CA VAL A 234 -5.62 14.09 4.88
C VAL A 234 -5.61 14.20 6.41
N PRO A 235 -5.11 15.29 7.05
CA PRO A 235 -5.07 15.36 8.51
C PRO A 235 -6.46 15.27 9.18
N PRO A 236 -7.50 15.99 8.70
CA PRO A 236 -8.84 15.86 9.26
C PRO A 236 -9.43 14.46 9.06
N ALA A 237 -9.19 13.84 7.90
CA ALA A 237 -9.65 12.49 7.61
C ALA A 237 -9.02 11.46 8.57
N ALA A 238 -7.70 11.51 8.78
CA ALA A 238 -7.02 10.60 9.70
C ALA A 238 -7.44 10.83 11.16
N LYS A 239 -7.57 12.10 11.58
CA LYS A 239 -8.02 12.46 12.93
C LYS A 239 -9.40 11.89 13.25
N LYS A 240 -10.32 11.85 12.27
CA LYS A 240 -11.66 11.27 12.43
C LYS A 240 -11.64 9.80 12.87
N TYR A 241 -10.59 9.06 12.49
CA TYR A 241 -10.42 7.64 12.83
C TYR A 241 -9.33 7.40 13.87
N ASN A 242 -8.90 8.47 14.56
CA ASN A 242 -7.84 8.42 15.57
C ASN A 242 -6.52 7.81 15.04
N ILE A 243 -6.14 8.17 13.81
CA ILE A 243 -4.90 7.72 13.17
C ILE A 243 -3.90 8.87 13.18
N ALA A 244 -2.72 8.63 13.76
CA ALA A 244 -1.56 9.52 13.59
C ALA A 244 -1.02 9.38 12.16
N VAL A 245 -0.63 10.48 11.52
CA VAL A 245 -0.11 10.46 10.15
C VAL A 245 1.30 11.04 10.11
N THR A 246 2.18 10.32 9.42
CA THR A 246 3.49 10.81 9.00
C THR A 246 3.45 11.11 7.51
N ALA A 247 3.62 12.37 7.15
CA ALA A 247 3.64 12.81 5.76
C ALA A 247 5.02 12.61 5.13
N ASP A 248 5.07 11.91 4.00
CA ASP A 248 6.23 11.86 3.11
C ASP A 248 5.92 12.64 1.82
N SER A 249 6.75 13.64 1.54
CA SER A 249 6.53 14.52 0.39
C SER A 249 6.80 13.84 -0.95
N SER A 250 7.58 12.75 -0.98
CA SER A 250 8.00 12.11 -2.22
C SER A 250 6.82 11.60 -3.03
N GLY A 251 6.80 11.89 -4.34
CA GLY A 251 5.91 11.22 -5.29
C GLY A 251 6.44 9.87 -5.80
N VAL A 252 7.66 9.49 -5.39
CA VAL A 252 8.34 8.26 -5.78
C VAL A 252 8.58 7.39 -4.54
N GLY A 253 8.12 6.15 -4.60
CA GLY A 253 8.37 5.11 -3.62
C GLY A 253 8.36 3.72 -4.26
N ALA A 254 8.61 2.70 -3.44
CA ALA A 254 8.52 1.30 -3.86
C ALA A 254 7.07 0.81 -3.84
N SER A 255 6.20 1.45 -4.62
CA SER A 255 4.80 1.02 -4.84
C SER A 255 4.20 1.73 -6.08
N ASP A 256 3.02 1.30 -6.50
CA ASP A 256 2.41 1.63 -7.80
C ASP A 256 2.10 3.11 -8.05
N HIS A 257 1.89 3.90 -6.98
CA HIS A 257 1.67 5.35 -7.08
C HIS A 257 2.79 6.06 -7.87
N THR A 258 4.03 5.56 -7.81
CA THR A 258 5.17 6.09 -8.58
C THR A 258 4.88 6.15 -10.07
N SER A 259 4.22 5.14 -10.63
CA SER A 259 3.91 5.06 -12.07
C SER A 259 2.96 6.17 -12.53
N PHE A 260 2.11 6.67 -11.63
CA PHE A 260 1.17 7.76 -11.88
C PHE A 260 1.81 9.13 -11.64
N TYR A 261 2.61 9.27 -10.58
CA TYR A 261 3.38 10.50 -10.33
C TYR A 261 4.28 10.86 -11.52
N LEU A 262 4.93 9.87 -12.14
CA LEU A 262 5.75 10.06 -13.35
C LEU A 262 4.97 10.48 -14.60
N LYS A 263 3.63 10.58 -14.51
CA LYS A 263 2.73 11.10 -15.54
C LYS A 263 2.05 12.41 -15.12
N ASP A 264 2.62 13.11 -14.14
CA ASP A 264 2.10 14.37 -13.59
C ASP A 264 0.69 14.24 -12.97
N ILE A 265 0.37 13.06 -12.45
CA ILE A 265 -0.89 12.80 -11.73
C ILE A 265 -0.62 12.91 -10.22
N PRO A 266 -1.39 13.70 -9.46
CA PRO A 266 -1.29 13.74 -8.01
C PRO A 266 -1.54 12.36 -7.40
N VAL A 267 -0.74 11.99 -6.40
CA VAL A 267 -0.84 10.67 -5.79
C VAL A 267 -0.82 10.74 -4.27
N LEU A 268 -1.47 9.76 -3.64
CA LEU A 268 -1.29 9.43 -2.24
C LEU A 268 -1.05 7.92 -2.13
N GLN A 269 -0.14 7.55 -1.24
CA GLN A 269 0.14 6.17 -0.90
C GLN A 269 -0.03 5.98 0.60
N PHE A 270 -0.92 5.09 1.00
CA PHE A 270 -1.20 4.78 2.41
C PHE A 270 -0.48 3.49 2.80
N PHE A 271 0.40 3.59 3.81
CA PHE A 271 1.26 2.50 4.28
C PHE A 271 1.29 2.45 5.80
N SER A 272 1.02 1.28 6.40
CA SER A 272 0.98 1.12 7.86
C SER A 272 2.35 0.94 8.53
N GLY A 273 3.43 0.96 7.74
CA GLY A 273 4.80 0.85 8.22
C GLY A 273 5.38 -0.56 8.09
N GLY A 274 6.70 -0.65 8.23
CA GLY A 274 7.40 -1.92 8.16
C GLY A 274 7.12 -2.84 9.35
N HIS A 275 7.23 -4.15 9.13
CA HIS A 275 7.19 -5.17 10.18
C HIS A 275 8.09 -6.36 9.82
N GLY A 276 8.42 -7.17 10.83
CA GLY A 276 9.38 -8.26 10.72
C GLY A 276 8.99 -9.43 9.80
N ASP A 277 7.78 -9.43 9.24
CA ASP A 277 7.25 -10.47 8.34
C ASP A 277 7.28 -10.06 6.87
N TYR A 278 7.64 -8.81 6.56
CA TYR A 278 7.73 -8.31 5.19
C TYR A 278 8.58 -9.23 4.31
N HIS A 279 8.05 -9.60 3.13
CA HIS A 279 8.67 -10.52 2.16
C HIS A 279 9.07 -11.89 2.75
N LYS A 280 8.39 -12.36 3.79
CA LYS A 280 8.62 -13.66 4.39
C LYS A 280 7.41 -14.56 4.22
N ILE A 281 7.68 -15.86 4.26
CA ILE A 281 6.66 -16.92 4.35
C ILE A 281 5.73 -16.79 5.56
N SER A 282 6.07 -15.90 6.50
CA SER A 282 5.32 -15.65 7.72
C SER A 282 4.39 -14.45 7.63
N ASP A 283 4.29 -13.76 6.47
CA ASP A 283 3.28 -12.71 6.27
C ASP A 283 1.90 -13.34 6.03
N ASP A 284 1.22 -13.69 7.13
CA ASP A 284 -0.01 -14.47 7.16
C ASP A 284 -1.19 -13.72 7.80
N ALA A 285 -2.40 -14.17 7.44
CA ALA A 285 -3.66 -13.50 7.76
C ALA A 285 -3.96 -13.41 9.28
N ASP A 286 -3.38 -14.27 10.11
CA ASP A 286 -3.55 -14.23 11.58
C ASP A 286 -2.83 -13.04 12.22
N LYS A 287 -1.88 -12.43 11.51
CA LYS A 287 -1.12 -11.26 11.97
C LYS A 287 -1.78 -9.93 11.66
N ILE A 288 -2.84 -9.93 10.87
CA ILE A 288 -3.47 -8.69 10.42
C ILE A 288 -4.27 -8.04 11.55
N ASN A 289 -4.07 -6.73 11.73
CA ASN A 289 -4.91 -5.88 12.54
C ASN A 289 -6.13 -5.44 11.71
N TYR A 290 -7.16 -6.28 11.64
CA TYR A 290 -8.35 -6.03 10.82
C TYR A 290 -9.13 -4.76 11.21
N GLU A 291 -9.20 -4.45 12.51
CA GLU A 291 -9.78 -3.18 13.00
C GLU A 291 -8.94 -1.99 12.53
N GLY A 292 -7.62 -2.14 12.51
CA GLY A 292 -6.69 -1.19 11.91
C GLY A 292 -6.99 -0.93 10.44
N VAL A 293 -7.15 -1.99 9.64
CA VAL A 293 -7.52 -1.88 8.22
C VAL A 293 -8.83 -1.11 8.05
N ALA A 294 -9.88 -1.47 8.81
CA ALA A 294 -11.17 -0.77 8.74
C ALA A 294 -11.04 0.73 9.05
N ARG A 295 -10.23 1.10 10.05
CA ARG A 295 -9.92 2.51 10.36
C ARG A 295 -9.19 3.21 9.21
N VAL A 296 -8.19 2.55 8.60
CA VAL A 296 -7.46 3.10 7.43
C VAL A 296 -8.43 3.33 6.28
N LEU A 297 -9.29 2.38 5.94
CA LEU A 297 -10.29 2.56 4.86
C LEU A 297 -11.28 3.68 5.16
N GLY A 298 -11.68 3.82 6.43
CA GLY A 298 -12.47 4.97 6.87
C GLY A 298 -11.79 6.30 6.54
N ALA A 299 -10.50 6.41 6.86
CA ALA A 299 -9.70 7.61 6.57
C ALA A 299 -9.54 7.83 5.06
N VAL A 300 -9.20 6.79 4.30
CA VAL A 300 -9.05 6.82 2.84
C VAL A 300 -10.37 7.25 2.17
N ALA A 301 -11.51 6.67 2.55
CA ALA A 301 -12.82 7.07 2.04
C ALA A 301 -13.14 8.53 2.36
N THR A 302 -12.73 9.03 3.54
CA THR A 302 -12.92 10.45 3.89
C THR A 302 -12.04 11.37 3.05
N VAL A 303 -10.82 10.94 2.71
CA VAL A 303 -9.95 11.64 1.75
C VAL A 303 -10.58 11.65 0.36
N ILE A 304 -11.02 10.49 -0.14
CA ILE A 304 -11.68 10.36 -1.44
C ILE A 304 -12.93 11.22 -1.50
N ASN A 305 -13.80 11.22 -0.49
CA ASN A 305 -15.00 12.06 -0.47
C ASN A 305 -14.66 13.56 -0.46
N SER A 306 -13.56 13.95 0.19
CA SER A 306 -13.10 15.35 0.18
C SER A 306 -12.54 15.74 -1.19
N LEU A 307 -11.81 14.83 -1.85
CA LEU A 307 -11.34 15.01 -3.22
C LEU A 307 -12.51 15.07 -4.21
N ASP A 308 -13.51 14.19 -4.06
CA ASP A 308 -14.71 14.17 -4.90
C ASP A 308 -15.50 15.48 -4.80
N ALA A 309 -15.48 16.13 -3.63
CA ALA A 309 -16.15 17.40 -3.42
C ALA A 309 -15.51 18.58 -4.18
N GLU A 310 -14.23 18.47 -4.57
CA GLU A 310 -13.50 19.52 -5.27
C GLU A 310 -14.06 19.74 -6.69
N PRO A 311 -14.14 21.00 -7.17
CA PRO A 311 -14.78 21.33 -8.44
C PRO A 311 -13.93 21.00 -9.69
N GLY A 312 -12.77 20.37 -9.52
CA GLY A 312 -11.89 20.00 -10.62
C GLY A 312 -10.61 19.32 -10.13
N LYS A 313 -9.64 19.16 -11.05
CA LYS A 313 -8.41 18.45 -10.75
C LYS A 313 -7.58 19.14 -9.65
N PRO A 314 -7.07 18.40 -8.66
CA PRO A 314 -6.09 18.94 -7.74
C PRO A 314 -4.86 19.42 -8.51
N MET A 315 -4.31 20.56 -8.08
CA MET A 315 -3.06 21.07 -8.67
C MET A 315 -1.96 20.03 -8.44
N PHE A 316 -1.30 19.63 -9.53
CA PHE A 316 -0.10 18.81 -9.45
C PHE A 316 1.10 19.68 -9.08
N THR A 317 1.89 19.20 -8.13
CA THR A 317 3.19 19.76 -7.79
C THR A 317 4.25 18.68 -7.98
N GLN A 318 5.34 19.03 -8.66
CA GLN A 318 6.50 18.16 -8.71
C GLN A 318 7.11 18.13 -7.30
N ALA A 319 6.99 16.99 -6.62
CA ALA A 319 7.57 16.81 -5.31
C ALA A 319 9.09 16.99 -5.38
N GLY A 320 9.69 17.58 -4.33
CA GLY A 320 11.14 17.72 -4.23
C GLY A 320 11.81 16.36 -4.34
N ASN A 321 12.47 16.10 -5.47
CA ASN A 321 13.11 14.83 -5.76
C ASN A 321 14.45 14.73 -5.01
N ALA A 322 14.46 14.14 -3.81
CA ALA A 322 15.70 13.57 -3.27
C ALA A 322 16.17 12.33 -4.09
N HIS A 323 15.30 11.78 -4.97
CA HIS A 323 15.43 10.44 -5.56
C HIS A 323 16.16 10.34 -6.91
N LYS A 324 16.58 11.43 -7.55
CA LYS A 324 17.24 11.33 -8.88
C LYS A 324 18.60 10.63 -8.84
N ALA A 325 19.21 10.44 -7.67
CA ALA A 325 20.53 9.81 -7.55
C ALA A 325 20.51 8.35 -7.05
N ALA A 326 19.44 7.88 -6.40
CA ALA A 326 19.50 6.64 -5.59
C ALA A 326 18.70 5.43 -6.14
N THR A 327 17.86 5.60 -7.17
CA THR A 327 16.87 4.58 -7.60
C THR A 327 17.28 3.72 -8.81
N THR A 328 18.48 3.94 -9.37
CA THR A 328 19.02 3.11 -10.46
C THR A 328 20.00 2.04 -10.00
N SER A 329 20.31 1.92 -8.71
CA SER A 329 21.32 0.99 -8.23
C SER A 329 20.71 -0.34 -7.78
N THR A 330 20.94 -1.40 -8.56
CA THR A 330 20.93 -2.77 -8.03
C THR A 330 22.00 -2.88 -6.95
N PHE A 331 21.62 -3.07 -5.69
CA PHE A 331 22.58 -3.14 -4.59
C PHE A 331 23.31 -4.48 -4.63
N LYS A 332 24.65 -4.42 -4.78
CA LYS A 332 25.53 -5.60 -4.73
C LYS A 332 25.80 -6.07 -3.30
N VAL A 333 25.52 -5.20 -2.33
CA VAL A 333 25.77 -5.40 -0.91
C VAL A 333 24.53 -5.07 -0.09
N THR A 334 24.46 -5.61 1.12
CA THR A 334 23.42 -5.26 2.10
C THR A 334 24.03 -5.16 3.47
N LEU A 335 23.51 -4.25 4.29
CA LEU A 335 23.84 -4.23 5.72
C LEU A 335 23.04 -5.29 6.50
N GLY A 336 21.91 -5.76 5.96
CA GLY A 336 20.98 -6.66 6.65
C GLY A 336 20.15 -6.00 7.74
N VAL A 337 19.92 -4.69 7.63
CA VAL A 337 18.97 -3.95 8.47
C VAL A 337 17.67 -3.73 7.71
N MET A 338 16.56 -3.69 8.44
CA MET A 338 15.29 -3.20 7.97
C MET A 338 15.16 -1.73 8.42
N PRO A 339 15.11 -0.78 7.47
CA PRO A 339 14.83 0.60 7.77
C PRO A 339 13.48 0.78 8.46
N ASP A 340 13.43 1.69 9.42
CA ASP A 340 12.17 2.23 9.92
C ASP A 340 11.72 3.38 9.02
N TYR A 341 10.83 3.08 8.09
CA TYR A 341 10.27 4.05 7.15
C TYR A 341 9.36 5.08 7.81
N THR A 342 9.00 4.89 9.09
CA THR A 342 8.17 5.83 9.86
C THR A 342 9.01 6.84 10.65
N PHE A 343 10.34 6.68 10.67
CA PHE A 343 11.23 7.58 11.38
C PHE A 343 11.47 8.90 10.62
N SER A 344 11.06 10.01 11.21
CA SER A 344 11.20 11.37 10.66
C SER A 344 12.42 12.14 11.17
N GLY A 345 13.27 11.52 12.01
CA GLY A 345 14.50 12.13 12.51
C GLY A 345 15.68 12.01 11.54
N LYS A 346 16.77 12.72 11.82
CA LYS A 346 18.00 12.63 11.02
C LYS A 346 18.69 11.28 11.23
N GLY A 347 18.92 10.55 10.14
CA GLY A 347 19.57 9.24 10.15
C GLY A 347 18.63 8.11 9.70
N LEU A 348 19.16 6.89 9.69
CA LEU A 348 18.39 5.69 9.41
C LEU A 348 18.10 4.95 10.71
N ARG A 349 16.87 5.06 11.22
CA ARG A 349 16.43 4.22 12.35
C ARG A 349 16.25 2.79 11.87
N VAL A 350 16.74 1.84 12.66
CA VAL A 350 16.71 0.41 12.37
C VAL A 350 15.47 -0.19 13.03
N ASP A 351 14.50 -0.67 12.25
CA ASP A 351 13.30 -1.38 12.75
C ASP A 351 13.58 -2.88 12.94
N GLY A 352 14.54 -3.44 12.20
CA GLY A 352 14.91 -4.84 12.29
C GLY A 352 16.35 -5.11 11.89
N VAL A 353 16.92 -6.20 12.42
CA VAL A 353 18.26 -6.67 12.04
C VAL A 353 18.19 -8.18 11.75
N SER A 354 18.66 -8.57 10.56
CA SER A 354 18.76 -9.97 10.17
C SER A 354 19.99 -10.63 10.80
N GLN A 355 19.78 -11.74 11.51
CA GLN A 355 20.88 -12.48 12.14
C GLN A 355 21.88 -13.02 11.11
N GLY A 356 23.17 -13.03 11.47
CA GLY A 356 24.25 -13.46 10.57
C GLY A 356 24.58 -12.48 9.43
N ARG A 357 23.91 -11.33 9.34
CA ARG A 357 24.22 -10.28 8.35
C ARG A 357 25.18 -9.21 8.92
N PRO A 358 25.78 -8.37 8.05
CA PRO A 358 26.82 -7.42 8.46
C PRO A 358 26.48 -6.52 9.65
N ALA A 359 25.26 -5.98 9.76
CA ALA A 359 24.83 -5.19 10.91
C ALA A 359 24.79 -6.01 12.21
N ALA A 360 24.23 -7.23 12.18
CA ALA A 360 24.16 -8.09 13.36
C ALA A 360 25.57 -8.45 13.85
N VAL A 361 26.47 -8.79 12.92
CA VAL A 361 27.88 -9.11 13.22
C VAL A 361 28.60 -7.89 13.79
N ALA A 362 28.30 -6.69 13.30
CA ALA A 362 28.84 -5.43 13.80
C ALA A 362 28.16 -4.94 15.10
N GLY A 363 27.18 -5.67 15.63
CA GLY A 363 26.50 -5.35 16.89
C GLY A 363 25.43 -4.26 16.80
N ILE A 364 24.98 -3.90 15.60
CA ILE A 364 23.83 -3.00 15.38
C ILE A 364 22.54 -3.73 15.73
N GLN A 365 21.60 -3.03 16.37
CA GLN A 365 20.35 -3.58 16.92
C GLN A 365 19.14 -2.74 16.51
N THR A 366 17.95 -3.32 16.64
CA THR A 366 16.68 -2.58 16.52
C THR A 366 16.67 -1.37 17.47
N GLY A 367 16.21 -0.23 16.96
CA GLY A 367 16.16 1.05 17.65
C GLY A 367 17.41 1.91 17.50
N ASP A 368 18.50 1.39 16.93
CA ASP A 368 19.68 2.20 16.59
C ASP A 368 19.36 3.16 15.44
N ILE A 369 20.00 4.34 15.46
CA ILE A 369 19.90 5.31 14.37
C ILE A 369 21.27 5.45 13.72
N ILE A 370 21.43 4.91 12.51
CA ILE A 370 22.67 5.05 11.74
C ILE A 370 22.76 6.49 11.22
N ILE A 371 23.85 7.17 11.58
CA ILE A 371 24.10 8.58 11.26
C ILE A 371 25.27 8.77 10.29
N LYS A 372 26.10 7.72 10.11
CA LYS A 372 27.21 7.72 9.16
C LYS A 372 27.50 6.30 8.67
N LEU A 373 27.79 6.13 7.39
CA LEU A 373 28.20 4.84 6.82
C LEU A 373 29.20 5.08 5.69
N ALA A 374 30.31 4.34 5.69
CA ALA A 374 31.37 4.46 4.70
C ALA A 374 31.87 5.90 4.49
N GLY A 375 32.00 6.66 5.58
CA GLY A 375 32.45 8.06 5.54
C GLY A 375 31.36 9.06 5.10
N LYS A 376 30.20 8.61 4.63
CA LYS A 376 29.08 9.46 4.24
C LYS A 376 28.10 9.65 5.40
N ASP A 377 27.69 10.90 5.64
CA ASP A 377 26.65 11.21 6.62
C ASP A 377 25.30 10.68 6.13
N ILE A 378 24.57 10.00 7.00
CA ILE A 378 23.26 9.45 6.71
C ILE A 378 22.23 10.38 7.34
N GLY A 379 21.48 11.09 6.49
CA GLY A 379 20.35 11.92 6.91
C GLY A 379 19.01 11.22 6.70
N THR A 380 18.94 10.37 5.67
CA THR A 380 17.74 9.67 5.22
C THR A 380 18.06 8.24 4.79
N ILE A 381 17.01 7.43 4.57
CA ILE A 381 17.16 6.10 3.96
C ILE A 381 17.85 6.14 2.59
N TYR A 382 17.69 7.23 1.83
CA TYR A 382 18.27 7.36 0.50
C TYR A 382 19.78 7.57 0.55
N ASP A 383 20.28 8.30 1.55
CA ASP A 383 21.72 8.44 1.77
C ASP A 383 22.34 7.06 2.03
N TYR A 384 21.63 6.23 2.81
CA TYR A 384 22.02 4.86 3.09
C TYR A 384 22.00 3.98 1.84
N MET A 385 20.94 4.05 1.04
CA MET A 385 20.83 3.34 -0.23
C MET A 385 21.96 3.74 -1.18
N GLU A 386 22.25 5.04 -1.34
CA GLU A 386 23.35 5.50 -2.18
C GLU A 386 24.71 4.91 -1.74
N VAL A 387 24.95 4.81 -0.42
CA VAL A 387 26.14 4.12 0.09
C VAL A 387 26.16 2.66 -0.36
N LEU A 388 25.06 1.91 -0.18
CA LEU A 388 25.02 0.52 -0.64
C LEU A 388 25.23 0.37 -2.16
N GLY A 389 24.75 1.34 -2.94
CA GLY A 389 24.87 1.33 -4.40
C GLY A 389 26.30 1.53 -4.90
N ALA A 390 27.15 2.12 -4.06
CA ALA A 390 28.54 2.47 -4.40
C ALA A 390 29.58 1.45 -3.92
N HIS A 391 29.19 0.39 -3.22
CA HIS A 391 30.12 -0.55 -2.57
C HIS A 391 29.99 -1.99 -3.09
N GLU A 392 31.09 -2.73 -2.94
CA GLU A 392 31.22 -4.12 -3.39
C GLU A 392 31.32 -5.12 -2.21
N LYS A 393 30.92 -6.37 -2.47
CA LYS A 393 30.95 -7.43 -1.44
C LYS A 393 32.36 -7.66 -0.93
N GLY A 394 32.52 -7.74 0.39
CA GLY A 394 33.79 -7.97 1.06
C GLY A 394 34.52 -6.69 1.48
N GLU A 395 34.07 -5.51 1.02
CA GLU A 395 34.58 -4.22 1.47
C GLU A 395 34.28 -3.99 2.95
N VAL A 396 35.24 -3.35 3.64
CA VAL A 396 35.17 -3.07 5.07
C VAL A 396 35.03 -1.57 5.25
N VAL A 397 33.92 -1.16 5.86
CA VAL A 397 33.56 0.25 6.04
C VAL A 397 33.25 0.55 7.51
N GLU A 398 33.37 1.82 7.89
CA GLU A 398 32.93 2.28 9.20
C GLU A 398 31.43 2.65 9.17
N ALA A 399 30.71 2.27 10.23
CA ALA A 399 29.35 2.73 10.50
C ALA A 399 29.30 3.42 11.86
N GLN A 400 28.63 4.58 11.93
CA GLN A 400 28.34 5.27 13.18
C GLN A 400 26.84 5.27 13.42
N TYR A 401 26.43 4.91 14.63
CA TYR A 401 25.03 4.90 15.04
C TYR A 401 24.83 5.52 16.42
N VAL A 402 23.60 5.92 16.70
CA VAL A 402 23.17 6.42 18.01
C VAL A 402 22.31 5.37 18.68
N ARG A 403 22.68 4.98 19.89
CA ARG A 403 21.89 4.11 20.78
C ARG A 403 21.69 4.82 22.11
N LYS A 404 20.42 5.01 22.51
CA LYS A 404 20.06 5.71 23.77
C LYS A 404 20.78 7.06 23.94
N GLY A 405 20.90 7.83 22.86
CA GLY A 405 21.55 9.14 22.83
C GLY A 405 23.09 9.12 22.78
N GLN A 406 23.73 7.95 22.82
CA GLN A 406 25.19 7.83 22.73
C GLN A 406 25.61 7.39 21.33
N LYS A 407 26.63 8.08 20.77
CA LYS A 407 27.24 7.68 19.51
C LYS A 407 28.15 6.48 19.71
N GLN A 408 28.10 5.54 18.79
CA GLN A 408 28.95 4.35 18.72
C GLN A 408 29.50 4.25 17.29
N THR A 409 30.70 3.67 17.19
CA THR A 409 31.38 3.43 15.91
C THR A 409 31.72 1.96 15.81
N VAL A 410 31.37 1.34 14.68
CA VAL A 410 31.62 -0.08 14.42
C VAL A 410 32.15 -0.29 13.02
N THR A 411 32.86 -1.38 12.84
CA THR A 411 33.34 -1.82 11.52
C THR A 411 32.36 -2.82 10.94
N VAL A 412 31.95 -2.59 9.70
CA VAL A 412 31.03 -3.44 8.94
C VAL A 412 31.79 -4.01 7.75
N ARG A 413 31.61 -5.31 7.48
CA ARG A 413 32.05 -5.93 6.23
C ARG A 413 30.82 -6.28 5.39
N PHE A 414 30.72 -5.70 4.21
CA PHE A 414 29.59 -5.91 3.29
C PHE A 414 29.53 -7.31 2.68
#